data_AF-A0A0F9A7E2-F1
#
_entry.id   AF-A0A0F9A7E2-F1
#
_cell.length_a   1.000
_cell.length_b   1.000
_cell.length_c   1.000
_cell.angle_alpha   90.00
_cell.angle_beta   90.00
_cell.angle_gamma   90.00
#
_symmetry.space_group_name_H-M   'P 1'
#
loop_
_entity.id
_entity.type
_entity.pdbx_description
1 polymer ?
#
loop_
_entity_poly.entity_id
_entity_poly.type
_entity_poly.pdbx_seq_one_letter_code
_entity_poly.pdbx_strand_id
1 'polypeptide(L)' 'RIYVELLDDKIATTKELDSNRLIDYSEDGKAVGVDLMEVSRGAKLDGLPEAELIGKILAYFDIRAR' A
#
# COMPACT_ATOMS: atom_id res chain seq x y z
N ARG A 1 -4.09 -10.12 -4.23
CA ARG A 1 -4.15 -9.07 -3.19
C ARG A 1 -2.87 -9.18 -2.41
N ILE A 2 -2.20 -8.06 -2.15
CA ILE A 2 -0.97 -8.01 -1.35
C ILE A 2 -1.14 -6.88 -0.34
N TYR A 3 -0.72 -7.14 0.89
CA TYR A 3 -0.62 -6.13 1.91
C TYR A 3 0.86 -5.78 2.11
N VAL A 4 1.18 -4.49 2.16
CA VAL A 4 2.51 -3.99 2.48
C VAL A 4 2.42 -3.26 3.81
N GLU A 5 3.06 -3.82 4.82
CA GLU A 5 3.23 -3.19 6.14
C GLU A 5 4.36 -2.15 6.08
N LEU A 6 4.11 -0.97 6.62
CA LEU A 6 5.05 0.16 6.63
C LEU A 6 5.52 0.50 8.05
N LEU A 7 4.61 0.40 9.03
CA LEU A 7 4.89 0.66 10.43
C LEU A 7 4.28 -0.47 11.28
N ASP A 8 5.04 -0.91 12.28
CA ASP A 8 4.53 -1.78 13.35
C ASP A 8 3.76 -0.92 14.37
N ASP A 9 2.53 -0.56 14.00
CA ASP A 9 1.60 0.23 14.80
C ASP A 9 0.17 -0.27 14.62
N LYS A 10 -0.73 0.05 15.56
CA LYS A 10 -2.11 -0.42 15.51
C LYS A 10 -2.89 0.34 14.44
N ILE A 11 -3.62 -0.41 13.60
CA ILE A 11 -4.59 0.15 12.66
C ILE A 11 -5.78 0.73 13.43
N ALA A 12 -6.02 2.03 13.24
CA ALA A 12 -7.16 2.75 13.81
C ALA A 12 -8.26 3.01 12.77
N THR A 13 -7.87 3.35 11.54
CA THR A 13 -8.81 3.61 10.44
C THR A 13 -8.22 3.17 9.11
N THR A 14 -9.09 2.67 8.23
CA THR A 14 -8.74 2.35 6.84
C THR A 14 -9.42 3.35 5.93
N LYS A 15 -8.70 3.92 4.97
CA LYS A 15 -9.26 4.78 3.93
C LYS A 15 -9.04 4.18 2.55
N GLU A 16 -10.11 4.14 1.76
CA GLU A 16 -10.01 3.84 0.34
C GLU A 16 -9.35 5.03 -0.39
N LEU A 17 -8.24 4.77 -1.07
CA LEU A 17 -7.61 5.75 -1.96
C LEU A 17 -8.29 5.72 -3.34
N ASP A 18 -8.55 4.51 -3.83
CA ASP A 18 -9.43 4.23 -4.97
C ASP A 18 -9.90 2.77 -4.92
N SER A 19 -10.63 2.34 -5.95
CA SER A 19 -11.25 1.02 -6.03
C SER A 19 -10.28 -0.16 -5.91
N ASN A 20 -8.95 0.06 -6.01
CA ASN A 20 -7.93 -0.98 -5.95
C ASN A 20 -6.94 -0.81 -4.79
N ARG A 21 -7.07 0.24 -3.98
CA ARG A 21 -6.04 0.63 -3.00
C ARG A 21 -6.67 1.14 -1.71
N LEU A 22 -6.31 0.51 -0.60
CA LEU A 22 -6.68 0.97 0.73
C LEU A 22 -5.41 1.31 1.52
N ILE A 23 -5.49 2.33 2.36
CA ILE A 23 -4.40 2.72 3.26
C ILE A 23 -4.91 2.63 4.68
N ASP A 24 -4.19 1.89 5.51
CA ASP A 24 -4.41 1.79 6.93
C ASP A 24 -3.63 2.87 7.65
N TYR A 25 -4.28 3.55 8.60
CA TYR A 25 -3.71 4.63 9.39
C TYR A 25 -3.81 4.31 10.88
N SER A 26 -2.80 4.74 11.65
CA SER A 26 -2.83 4.71 13.11
C SER A 26 -3.64 5.86 13.69
N GLU A 27 -3.84 5.87 15.02
CA GLU A 27 -4.63 6.92 15.70
C GLU A 27 -4.05 8.33 15.48
N ASP A 28 -2.72 8.43 15.33
CA ASP A 28 -2.01 9.68 15.05
C ASP A 28 -2.01 10.07 13.56
N GLY A 29 -2.65 9.28 12.69
CA GLY A 29 -2.76 9.54 11.26
C GLY A 29 -1.54 9.15 10.43
N LYS A 30 -0.61 8.34 10.96
CA LYS A 30 0.50 7.77 10.19
C LYS A 30 0.03 6.58 9.38
N ALA A 31 0.56 6.40 8.17
CA ALA A 31 0.25 5.23 7.36
C ALA A 31 0.93 3.97 7.93
N VAL A 32 0.13 2.98 8.31
CA VAL A 32 0.55 1.70 8.90
C VAL A 32 0.81 0.66 7.82
N GLY A 33 -0.04 0.64 6.79
CA GLY A 33 0.13 -0.27 5.67
C GLY A 33 -0.79 0.05 4.52
N VAL A 34 -0.59 -0.68 3.42
CA VAL A 34 -1.32 -0.49 2.18
C VAL A 34 -1.82 -1.83 1.67
N ASP A 35 -3.11 -1.89 1.34
CA ASP A 35 -3.70 -3.02 0.64
C ASP A 35 -3.79 -2.75 -0.86
N LEU A 36 -3.17 -3.62 -1.64
CA LEU A 36 -3.12 -3.56 -3.10
C LEU A 36 -3.94 -4.70 -3.71
N MET A 37 -4.99 -4.32 -4.42
CA MET A 37 -5.88 -5.23 -5.15
C MET A 37 -5.51 -5.28 -6.65
N GLU A 38 -5.92 -6.36 -7.33
CA GLU A 38 -5.64 -6.59 -8.76
C GLU A 38 -4.17 -6.49 -9.21
N VAL A 39 -3.21 -6.75 -8.32
CA VAL A 39 -1.76 -6.64 -8.59
C VAL A 39 -1.26 -7.51 -9.74
N SER A 40 -2.01 -8.54 -10.17
CA SER A 40 -1.69 -9.33 -11.37
C SER A 40 -1.63 -8.49 -12.65
N ARG A 41 -2.31 -7.34 -12.66
CA ARG A 41 -2.26 -6.36 -13.76
C ARG A 41 -1.16 -5.31 -13.56
N GLY A 42 -0.46 -5.34 -12.44
CA GLY A 42 0.46 -4.30 -11.95
C GLY A 42 -0.21 -3.35 -10.96
N ALA A 43 0.58 -2.68 -10.12
CA ALA A 43 0.10 -1.84 -9.03
C ALA A 43 0.36 -0.35 -9.30
N LYS A 44 -0.67 0.49 -9.13
CA LYS A 44 -0.56 1.94 -9.26
C LYS A 44 0.06 2.54 -8.00
N LEU A 45 1.16 3.29 -8.13
CA LEU A 45 1.88 3.82 -6.97
C LEU A 45 1.50 5.25 -6.59
N ASP A 46 0.89 6.03 -7.49
CA ASP A 46 0.60 7.45 -7.23
C ASP A 46 -0.31 7.66 -6.02
N GLY A 47 0.15 8.49 -5.07
CA GLY A 47 -0.60 8.80 -3.85
C GLY A 47 -0.52 7.73 -2.77
N LEU A 48 0.26 6.65 -2.97
CA LEU A 48 0.62 5.76 -1.88
C LEU A 48 1.68 6.41 -0.96
N PRO A 49 1.59 6.18 0.36
CA PRO A 49 2.69 6.47 1.27
C PRO A 49 3.91 5.62 0.89
N GLU A 50 5.12 6.15 1.08
CA GLU A 50 6.37 5.41 0.82
C GLU A 50 6.43 4.75 -0.58
N ALA A 51 5.87 5.40 -1.60
CA ALA A 51 5.68 4.84 -2.94
C ALA A 51 6.96 4.25 -3.56
N GLU A 52 8.13 4.85 -3.31
CA GLU A 52 9.42 4.33 -3.77
C GLU A 52 9.80 3.00 -3.10
N LEU A 53 9.61 2.89 -1.78
CA LEU A 53 9.86 1.66 -1.03
C LEU A 53 8.90 0.55 -1.46
N ILE A 54 7.60 0.87 -1.56
CA ILE A 54 6.59 -0.06 -2.05
C ILE A 54 6.95 -0.55 -3.46
N GLY A 55 7.37 0.35 -4.35
CA GLY A 55 7.82 -0.01 -5.69
C GLY A 55 8.98 -1.01 -5.69
N LYS A 56 9.97 -0.82 -4.81
CA LYS A 56 11.10 -1.76 -4.65
C LYS A 56 10.65 -3.13 -4.13
N ILE A 57 9.74 -3.17 -3.16
CA ILE A 57 9.18 -4.41 -2.62
C ILE A 57 8.43 -5.17 -3.73
N LEU A 58 7.57 -4.48 -4.47
CA LEU A 58 6.80 -5.09 -5.56
C LEU A 58 7.70 -5.64 -6.67
N ALA A 59 8.75 -4.89 -7.04
CA ALA A 59 9.72 -5.35 -8.03
C ALA A 59 10.48 -6.62 -7.58
N TYR A 60 10.79 -6.75 -6.28
CA TYR A 60 11.41 -7.96 -5.74
C TYR A 60 10.54 -9.21 -5.94
N PHE A 61 9.21 -9.05 -5.96
CA PHE A 61 8.24 -10.11 -6.22
C PHE A 61 7.77 -10.17 -7.69
N ASP A 62 8.50 -9.51 -8.61
CA ASP A 62 8.17 -9.44 -10.05
C ASP A 62 6.78 -8.84 -10.35
N ILE A 63 6.33 -7.91 -9.51
CA ILE A 63 5.08 -7.17 -9.70
C ILE A 63 5.40 -5.82 -10.32
N ARG A 64 4.80 -5.58 -11.49
CA ARG A 64 5.00 -4.34 -12.25
C ARG A 64 4.34 -3.15 -11.55
N ALA A 65 5.09 -2.08 -11.33
CA ALA A 65 4.55 -0.77 -11.01
C ALA A 65 3.88 -0.15 -12.25
N ARG A 66 2.82 0.63 -12.05
CA ARG A 66 2.08 1.37 -13.09
C ARG A 66 1.85 2.82 -12.69
#